data_AF-A0A7S2P7G2-F1
#
_entry.id   AF-A0A7S2P7G2-F1
#
_cell.length_a   1.000
_cell.length_b   1.000
_cell.length_c   1.000
_cell.angle_alpha   90.00
_cell.angle_beta   90.00
_cell.angle_gamma   90.00
#
_symmetry.space_group_name_H-M   'P 1'
#
loop_
_entity.id
_entity.type
_entity.pdbx_description
1 polymer ?
#
loop_
_entity_poly.entity_id
_entity_poly.type
_entity_poly.pdbx_seq_one_letter_code
_entity_poly.pdbx_strand_id
1 'polypeptide(L)'
;AASRPAVSLPRTARAPLAHRPRSASSGRRPPPPRTMAPAELHIDLGPAESGAGGGVMRGLRSLMEKGEMCDLELVAAGQTFQAHMSVMAAASPVFHEMFVRLISGDAATTHPVVTLEEVTHPEAVRAMLDCIYHDPREDFSKPYSPSCEDANRDALRLSQRFQ
;
A
#
# COMPACT_ATOMS: atom_id res chain seq x y z
N ALA A 1 -40.87 3.08 -37.97
CA ALA A 1 -41.76 4.10 -38.58
C ALA A 1 -43.05 4.20 -37.75
N ALA A 2 -43.94 5.14 -38.07
CA ALA A 2 -44.98 5.69 -37.17
C ALA A 2 -44.36 6.47 -35.98
N SER A 3 -44.47 7.79 -35.82
CA SER A 3 -45.54 8.80 -36.04
C SER A 3 -46.34 9.09 -34.78
N ARG A 4 -46.19 10.33 -34.29
CA ARG A 4 -47.04 10.96 -33.26
C ARG A 4 -48.41 11.29 -33.84
N PRO A 5 -49.46 11.32 -33.00
CA PRO A 5 -50.51 12.32 -33.11
C PRO A 5 -50.24 13.53 -32.17
N ALA A 6 -50.97 14.62 -32.39
CA ALA A 6 -51.04 15.79 -31.51
C ALA A 6 -52.53 16.18 -31.33
N VAL A 7 -52.81 17.44 -30.94
CA VAL A 7 -54.17 18.08 -30.91
C VAL A 7 -55.08 17.62 -29.74
N SER A 8 -55.81 18.46 -29.00
CA SER A 8 -55.68 19.91 -28.69
C SER A 8 -56.56 20.32 -27.48
N LEU A 9 -56.21 21.43 -26.81
CA LEU A 9 -57.10 22.19 -25.89
C LEU A 9 -58.29 22.82 -26.65
N PRO A 10 -59.44 23.16 -26.01
CA PRO A 10 -59.61 24.55 -25.47
C PRO A 10 -60.65 24.82 -24.33
N ARG A 11 -60.36 25.83 -23.48
CA ARG A 11 -61.26 26.90 -22.93
C ARG A 11 -62.46 26.49 -22.00
N THR A 12 -63.04 27.31 -21.10
CA THR A 12 -62.80 28.67 -20.48
C THR A 12 -63.65 28.77 -19.18
N ALA A 13 -63.50 29.67 -18.20
CA ALA A 13 -62.54 30.76 -17.94
C ALA A 13 -62.08 30.72 -16.44
N ARG A 14 -62.29 31.65 -15.47
CA ARG A 14 -62.90 33.01 -15.38
C ARG A 14 -62.31 33.76 -14.15
N ALA A 15 -62.30 35.10 -14.17
CA ALA A 15 -62.05 35.99 -13.00
C ALA A 15 -63.35 36.23 -12.18
N PRO A 16 -63.43 37.06 -11.08
CA PRO A 16 -62.53 38.15 -10.60
C PRO A 16 -61.23 37.68 -9.90
N LEU A 17 -60.42 38.48 -9.18
CA LEU A 17 -60.44 39.92 -8.80
C LEU A 17 -58.99 40.50 -8.83
N ALA A 18 -58.66 41.54 -8.03
CA ALA A 18 -57.33 42.14 -7.94
C ALA A 18 -56.99 42.68 -6.53
N HIS A 19 -55.72 42.61 -6.13
CA HIS A 19 -55.07 43.51 -5.17
C HIS A 19 -53.64 43.83 -5.63
N ARG A 20 -53.23 45.10 -5.51
CA ARG A 20 -51.90 45.61 -5.91
C ARG A 20 -50.92 45.66 -4.70
N PRO A 21 -49.62 45.90 -4.89
CA PRO A 21 -48.58 45.25 -4.08
C PRO A 21 -48.31 45.93 -2.74
N ARG A 22 -47.76 45.15 -1.80
CA ARG A 22 -46.92 45.69 -0.73
C ARG A 22 -45.48 45.85 -1.22
N SER A 23 -44.92 47.02 -0.88
CA SER A 23 -43.54 47.47 -1.10
C SER A 23 -42.49 46.42 -0.77
N ALA A 24 -41.43 46.36 -1.58
CA ALA A 24 -40.30 45.46 -1.38
C ALA A 24 -39.56 45.74 -0.07
N SER A 25 -39.38 44.71 0.75
CA SER A 25 -38.29 44.64 1.72
C SER A 25 -37.06 44.04 1.04
N SER A 26 -35.89 44.67 1.20
CA SER A 26 -34.64 44.23 0.59
C SER A 26 -34.07 43.02 1.32
N GLY A 27 -34.58 41.83 0.98
CA GLY A 27 -34.04 40.56 1.45
C GLY A 27 -32.55 40.45 1.10
N ARG A 28 -31.68 40.57 2.11
CA ARG A 28 -30.24 40.32 1.96
C ARG A 28 -30.03 38.86 1.57
N ARG A 29 -29.79 38.62 0.28
CA ARG A 29 -29.34 37.33 -0.24
C ARG A 29 -28.09 36.90 0.56
N PRO A 30 -28.07 35.71 1.19
CA PRO A 30 -26.89 35.22 1.87
C PRO A 30 -25.72 35.10 0.87
N PRO A 31 -24.47 35.28 1.30
CA PRO A 31 -23.32 35.04 0.43
C PRO A 31 -23.35 33.59 -0.07
N PRO A 32 -22.91 33.31 -1.30
CA PRO A 32 -22.74 31.93 -1.75
C PRO A 32 -21.80 31.18 -0.79
N PRO A 33 -21.98 29.86 -0.61
CA PRO A 33 -21.03 29.07 0.16
C PRO A 33 -19.63 29.27 -0.43
N ARG A 34 -18.65 29.54 0.43
CA ARG A 34 -17.25 29.65 0.01
C ARG A 34 -16.78 28.24 -0.38
N THR A 35 -16.80 27.93 -1.68
CA THR A 35 -16.04 26.79 -2.21
C THR A 35 -14.58 27.05 -1.87
N MET A 36 -14.05 26.35 -0.87
CA MET A 36 -12.61 26.31 -0.65
C MET A 36 -12.01 25.57 -1.85
N ALA A 37 -11.28 26.29 -2.68
CA ALA A 37 -10.37 25.66 -3.62
C ALA A 37 -9.40 24.78 -2.80
N PRO A 38 -9.02 23.59 -3.30
CA PRO A 38 -8.08 22.73 -2.58
C PRO A 38 -6.79 23.51 -2.33
N ALA A 39 -6.42 23.66 -1.06
CA ALA A 39 -5.20 24.37 -0.69
C ALA A 39 -4.00 23.49 -1.06
N GLU A 40 -3.19 23.97 -2.01
CA GLU A 40 -1.97 23.30 -2.45
C GLU A 40 -0.92 23.41 -1.35
N LEU A 41 -0.89 22.39 -0.47
CA LEU A 41 -0.05 22.38 0.73
C LEU A 41 1.40 22.01 0.36
N HIS A 42 2.17 23.01 -0.06
CA HIS A 42 3.60 22.84 -0.29
C HIS A 42 4.35 22.64 1.04
N ILE A 43 4.59 21.38 1.41
CA ILE A 43 5.41 21.03 2.58
C ILE A 43 6.87 21.20 2.21
N ASP A 44 7.52 22.24 2.76
CA ASP A 44 8.97 22.31 2.78
C ASP A 44 9.50 21.27 3.79
N LEU A 45 10.22 20.27 3.30
CA LEU A 45 10.84 19.22 4.11
C LEU A 45 12.23 19.62 4.63
N GLY A 46 12.69 20.84 4.31
CA GLY A 46 14.02 21.34 4.62
C GLY A 46 15.11 20.75 3.73
N PRO A 47 16.37 21.20 3.91
CA PRO A 47 17.51 20.46 3.38
C PRO A 47 17.54 19.06 4.02
N ALA A 48 17.82 18.03 3.23
CA ALA A 48 17.92 16.67 3.75
C ALA A 48 19.08 16.57 4.76
N GLU A 49 18.76 16.52 6.04
CA GLU A 49 19.71 16.44 7.17
C GLU A 49 20.69 15.29 6.96
N SER A 50 21.94 15.63 6.63
CA SER A 50 23.00 14.65 6.33
C SER A 50 23.62 14.01 7.60
N GLY A 51 22.94 14.13 8.74
CA GLY A 51 23.24 13.42 9.98
C GLY A 51 22.61 12.03 10.00
N ALA A 52 23.41 10.99 9.77
CA ALA A 52 23.00 9.58 9.83
C ALA A 52 21.83 9.16 8.91
N GLY A 53 21.53 9.95 7.86
CA GLY A 53 20.44 9.74 6.90
C GLY A 53 20.58 8.51 6.01
N GLY A 54 20.41 7.32 6.58
CA GLY A 54 20.09 6.11 5.82
C GLY A 54 18.70 6.17 5.20
N GLY A 55 18.50 5.52 4.06
CA GLY A 55 17.15 5.34 3.52
C GLY A 55 16.28 4.47 4.44
N VAL A 56 14.97 4.50 4.21
CA VAL A 56 13.99 3.72 5.00
C VAL A 56 14.35 2.23 5.02
N MET A 57 14.90 1.70 3.92
CA MET A 57 15.33 0.30 3.84
C MET A 57 16.51 -0.02 4.78
N ARG A 58 17.49 0.88 4.89
CA ARG A 58 18.59 0.76 5.87
C ARG A 58 18.07 0.76 7.32
N GLY A 59 17.03 1.53 7.59
CA GLY A 59 16.30 1.49 8.87
C GLY A 59 15.63 0.14 9.11
N LEU A 60 14.85 -0.34 8.14
CA LEU A 60 14.17 -1.66 8.19
C LEU A 60 15.14 -2.83 8.33
N ARG A 61 16.33 -2.75 7.70
CA ARG A 61 17.42 -3.69 7.91
C ARG A 61 17.89 -3.70 9.36
N SER A 62 18.19 -2.53 9.93
CA SER A 62 18.67 -2.44 11.31
C SER A 62 17.62 -2.88 12.34
N LEU A 63 16.32 -2.76 12.02
CA LEU A 63 15.23 -3.33 12.82
C LEU A 63 15.23 -4.87 12.74
N MET A 64 15.26 -5.43 11.52
CA MET A 64 15.34 -6.87 11.25
C MET A 64 16.55 -7.53 11.93
N GLU A 65 17.73 -6.91 11.84
CA GLU A 65 18.98 -7.42 12.42
C GLU A 65 18.95 -7.53 13.97
N LYS A 66 17.99 -6.87 14.63
CA LYS A 66 17.74 -6.97 16.08
C LYS A 66 16.50 -7.79 16.44
N GLY A 67 15.68 -8.19 15.47
CA GLY A 67 14.33 -8.73 15.70
C GLY A 67 13.29 -7.69 16.15
N GLU A 68 13.56 -6.39 15.98
CA GLU A 68 12.62 -5.32 16.37
C GLU A 68 11.46 -5.24 15.36
N MET A 69 10.22 -5.40 15.84
CA MET A 69 8.96 -5.33 15.05
C MET A 69 8.81 -6.39 13.94
N CYS A 70 9.62 -7.45 13.94
CA CYS A 70 9.41 -8.59 13.05
C CYS A 70 8.13 -9.35 13.43
N ASP A 71 7.21 -9.47 12.49
CA ASP A 71 5.91 -10.13 12.63
C ASP A 71 5.83 -11.47 11.87
N LEU A 72 6.84 -11.79 11.05
CA LEU A 72 6.98 -13.02 10.26
C LEU A 72 8.16 -13.88 10.73
N GLU A 73 7.96 -15.20 10.77
CA GLU A 73 9.05 -16.18 10.86
C GLU A 73 9.17 -17.02 9.58
N LEU A 74 10.37 -17.11 9.01
CA LEU A 74 10.73 -18.05 7.96
C LEU A 74 11.55 -19.21 8.57
N VAL A 75 11.22 -20.45 8.27
CA VAL A 75 11.90 -21.64 8.82
C VAL A 75 12.54 -22.46 7.69
N ALA A 76 13.85 -22.64 7.71
CA ALA A 76 14.61 -23.39 6.70
C ALA A 76 15.76 -24.17 7.34
N ALA A 77 15.99 -25.42 6.93
CA ALA A 77 17.07 -26.27 7.44
C ALA A 77 17.20 -26.31 8.99
N GLY A 78 16.07 -26.19 9.72
CA GLY A 78 16.05 -26.14 11.18
C GLY A 78 16.47 -24.79 11.81
N GLN A 79 16.70 -23.74 11.02
CA GLN A 79 16.91 -22.37 11.48
C GLN A 79 15.66 -21.51 11.25
N THR A 80 15.36 -20.64 12.20
CA THR A 80 14.32 -19.61 12.09
C THR A 80 14.94 -18.25 11.76
N PHE A 81 14.29 -17.49 10.88
CA PHE A 81 14.67 -16.13 10.48
C PHE A 81 13.48 -15.20 10.69
N GLN A 82 13.70 -14.12 11.42
CA GLN A 82 12.67 -13.10 11.67
C GLN A 82 12.72 -12.01 10.60
N ALA A 83 11.54 -11.56 10.15
CA ALA A 83 11.38 -10.52 9.15
C ALA A 83 10.06 -9.76 9.34
N HIS A 84 9.89 -8.68 8.58
CA HIS A 84 8.62 -7.95 8.47
C HIS A 84 7.79 -8.47 7.29
N MET A 85 6.54 -8.89 7.53
CA MET A 85 5.57 -9.28 6.50
C MET A 85 5.40 -8.19 5.44
N SER A 86 5.33 -6.93 5.87
CA SER A 86 5.14 -5.77 4.98
C SER A 86 6.26 -5.60 3.95
N VAL A 87 7.51 -5.84 4.35
CA VAL A 87 8.68 -5.77 3.44
C VAL A 87 8.69 -6.97 2.50
N MET A 88 8.43 -8.19 3.01
CA MET A 88 8.38 -9.39 2.19
C MET A 88 7.22 -9.35 1.17
N ALA A 89 6.07 -8.79 1.54
CA ALA A 89 4.93 -8.58 0.65
C ALA A 89 5.18 -7.50 -0.41
N ALA A 90 5.90 -6.42 -0.07
CA ALA A 90 6.30 -5.40 -1.03
C ALA A 90 7.38 -5.90 -2.00
N ALA A 91 8.19 -6.89 -1.59
CA ALA A 91 9.24 -7.48 -2.40
C ALA A 91 8.79 -8.66 -3.29
N SER A 92 7.66 -9.32 -2.98
CA SER A 92 7.10 -10.40 -3.80
C SER A 92 5.57 -10.49 -3.71
N PRO A 93 4.85 -10.45 -4.85
CA PRO A 93 3.44 -10.77 -4.94
C PRO A 93 3.06 -12.12 -4.32
N VAL A 94 3.94 -13.13 -4.39
CA VAL A 94 3.68 -14.47 -3.83
C VAL A 94 3.57 -14.41 -2.30
N PHE A 95 4.46 -13.67 -1.64
CA PHE A 95 4.36 -13.43 -0.19
C PHE A 95 3.12 -12.58 0.15
N HIS A 96 2.83 -11.53 -0.64
CA HIS A 96 1.64 -10.70 -0.44
C HIS A 96 0.33 -11.51 -0.50
N GLU A 97 0.11 -12.30 -1.56
CA GLU A 97 -1.10 -13.13 -1.71
C GLU A 97 -1.22 -14.17 -0.58
N MET A 98 -0.11 -14.76 -0.15
CA MET A 98 -0.09 -15.71 0.96
C MET A 98 -0.50 -15.04 2.28
N PHE A 99 0.08 -13.89 2.63
CA PHE A 99 -0.28 -13.19 3.88
C PHE A 99 -1.71 -12.67 3.85
N VAL A 100 -2.20 -12.12 2.73
CA VAL A 100 -3.61 -11.70 2.59
C VAL A 100 -4.55 -12.88 2.88
N ARG A 101 -4.24 -14.08 2.39
CA ARG A 101 -5.05 -15.28 2.65
C ARG A 101 -4.96 -15.79 4.09
N LEU A 102 -3.79 -15.68 4.73
CA LEU A 102 -3.59 -16.07 6.14
C LEU A 102 -4.30 -15.11 7.12
N ILE A 103 -4.26 -13.81 6.85
CA ILE A 103 -4.88 -12.77 7.67
C ILE A 103 -6.42 -12.73 7.47
N SER A 104 -6.90 -13.05 6.26
CA SER A 104 -8.35 -13.01 5.93
C SER A 104 -9.10 -14.33 6.20
N GLY A 105 -8.46 -15.34 6.79
CA GLY A 105 -9.08 -16.63 7.10
C GLY A 105 -9.80 -16.65 8.46
N ASP A 106 -10.74 -17.60 8.64
CA ASP A 106 -11.50 -17.78 9.89
C ASP A 106 -10.64 -18.00 11.14
N ALA A 107 -9.39 -18.43 10.96
CA ALA A 107 -8.36 -18.55 12.00
C ALA A 107 -7.19 -17.58 11.70
N ALA A 108 -7.45 -16.28 11.81
CA ALA A 108 -6.48 -15.22 11.52
C ALA A 108 -5.18 -15.39 12.33
N THR A 109 -4.07 -15.68 11.64
CA THR A 109 -2.76 -15.90 12.27
C THR A 109 -2.03 -14.58 12.49
N THR A 110 -1.96 -14.09 13.74
CA THR A 110 -1.28 -12.84 14.10
C THR A 110 0.23 -12.86 13.79
N HIS A 111 0.86 -14.03 13.86
CA HIS A 111 2.26 -14.26 13.52
C HIS A 111 2.36 -15.52 12.64
N PRO A 112 2.45 -15.38 11.31
CA PRO A 112 2.62 -16.52 10.42
C PRO A 112 4.05 -17.07 10.48
N VAL A 113 4.14 -18.41 10.47
CA VAL A 113 5.39 -19.17 10.35
C VAL A 113 5.40 -19.86 8.99
N VAL A 114 6.43 -19.63 8.18
CA VAL A 114 6.52 -20.10 6.79
C VAL A 114 7.71 -21.06 6.63
N THR A 115 7.42 -22.35 6.47
CA THR A 115 8.45 -23.37 6.24
C THR A 115 8.89 -23.38 4.77
N LEU A 116 10.19 -23.22 4.55
CA LEU A 116 10.86 -23.28 3.25
C LEU A 116 11.44 -24.69 3.05
N GLU A 117 10.56 -25.69 2.91
CA GLU A 117 10.90 -27.13 2.91
C GLU A 117 11.93 -27.55 1.85
N GLU A 118 11.99 -26.82 0.73
CA GLU A 118 12.92 -27.06 -0.38
C GLU A 118 14.34 -26.50 -0.13
N VAL A 119 14.55 -25.76 0.95
CA VAL A 119 15.82 -25.09 1.28
C VAL A 119 16.60 -25.93 2.29
N THR A 120 17.70 -26.51 1.81
CA THR A 120 18.64 -27.31 2.59
C THR A 120 19.75 -26.47 3.24
N HIS A 121 20.05 -25.29 2.68
CA HIS A 121 21.13 -24.43 3.14
C HIS A 121 20.61 -23.10 3.72
N PRO A 122 20.78 -22.82 5.03
CA PRO A 122 20.21 -21.64 5.69
C PRO A 122 20.79 -20.31 5.18
N GLU A 123 21.98 -20.33 4.59
CA GLU A 123 22.57 -19.13 3.96
C GLU A 123 21.81 -18.66 2.71
N ALA A 124 21.02 -19.52 2.05
CA ALA A 124 20.16 -19.13 0.94
C ALA A 124 19.05 -18.15 1.40
N VAL A 125 18.46 -18.40 2.58
CA VAL A 125 17.48 -17.49 3.19
C VAL A 125 18.15 -16.19 3.63
N ARG A 126 19.36 -16.27 4.19
CA ARG A 126 20.15 -15.08 4.55
C ARG A 126 20.45 -14.22 3.32
N ALA A 127 20.82 -14.82 2.19
CA ALA A 127 21.08 -14.13 0.93
C ALA A 127 19.79 -13.51 0.32
N MET A 128 18.66 -14.20 0.42
CA MET A 128 17.35 -13.66 0.02
C MET A 128 16.99 -12.43 0.86
N LEU A 129 17.12 -12.51 2.19
CA LEU A 129 16.88 -11.37 3.09
C LEU A 129 17.90 -10.24 2.87
N ASP A 130 19.18 -10.56 2.69
CA ASP A 130 20.21 -9.57 2.38
C ASP A 130 19.95 -8.84 1.05
N CYS A 131 19.30 -9.49 0.08
CA CYS A 131 18.84 -8.85 -1.16
C CYS A 131 17.59 -7.99 -0.94
N ILE A 132 16.56 -8.51 -0.26
CA ILE A 132 15.29 -7.81 -0.01
C ILE A 132 15.48 -6.55 0.84
N TYR A 133 16.37 -6.60 1.85
CA TYR A 133 16.69 -5.49 2.75
C TYR A 133 17.90 -4.66 2.29
N HIS A 134 18.29 -4.74 1.02
CA HIS A 134 19.34 -3.89 0.44
C HIS A 134 18.78 -2.49 0.10
N ASP A 135 19.45 -1.43 0.53
CA ASP A 135 19.16 -0.07 0.04
C ASP A 135 19.94 0.14 -1.27
N PRO A 136 19.31 0.31 -2.45
CA PRO A 136 20.00 0.42 -3.75
C PRO A 136 20.89 1.67 -3.92
N ARG A 137 21.04 2.47 -2.86
CA ARG A 137 21.93 3.64 -2.78
C ARG A 137 23.23 3.35 -2.02
N GLU A 138 23.31 2.22 -1.31
CA GLU A 138 24.55 1.73 -0.70
C GLU A 138 25.24 0.77 -1.67
N ASP A 139 26.57 0.81 -1.77
CA ASP A 139 27.31 -0.26 -2.45
C ASP A 139 27.11 -1.59 -1.71
N PHE A 140 27.13 -2.72 -2.44
CA PHE A 140 27.13 -4.07 -1.84
C PHE A 140 28.44 -4.34 -1.08
N SER A 141 28.56 -3.79 0.12
CA SER A 141 29.71 -3.90 1.04
C SER A 141 30.06 -5.35 1.42
N LYS A 142 29.08 -6.24 1.30
CA LYS A 142 29.21 -7.69 1.44
C LYS A 142 28.76 -8.34 0.12
N PRO A 143 29.68 -8.85 -0.71
CA PRO A 143 29.32 -9.51 -1.97
C PRO A 143 28.58 -10.83 -1.70
N TYR A 144 27.72 -11.24 -2.63
CA TYR A 144 27.15 -12.58 -2.62
C TYR A 144 28.27 -13.61 -2.83
N SER A 145 28.42 -14.53 -1.89
CA SER A 145 29.50 -15.53 -1.87
C SER A 145 29.03 -16.77 -1.10
N PRO A 146 28.27 -17.67 -1.76
CA PRO A 146 27.76 -18.90 -1.14
C PRO A 146 28.90 -19.86 -0.82
N SER A 147 28.75 -20.66 0.24
CA SER A 147 29.76 -21.61 0.71
C SER A 147 29.84 -22.89 -0.14
N CYS A 148 28.78 -23.24 -0.86
CA CYS A 148 28.71 -24.41 -1.73
C CYS A 148 27.74 -24.22 -2.91
N GLU A 149 27.80 -25.13 -3.89
CA GLU A 149 26.91 -25.12 -5.06
C GLU A 149 25.44 -25.38 -4.70
N ASP A 150 25.17 -26.28 -3.74
CA ASP A 150 23.80 -26.54 -3.27
C ASP A 150 23.15 -25.30 -2.63
N ALA A 151 23.92 -24.49 -1.90
CA ALA A 151 23.45 -23.22 -1.33
C ALA A 151 23.17 -22.16 -2.39
N ASN A 152 24.00 -22.09 -3.44
CA ASN A 152 23.73 -21.26 -4.61
C ASN A 152 22.44 -21.71 -5.33
N ARG A 153 22.26 -23.02 -5.53
CA ARG A 153 21.05 -23.59 -6.13
C ARG A 153 19.80 -23.31 -5.29
N ASP A 154 19.88 -23.39 -3.97
CA ASP A 154 18.75 -23.10 -3.08
C ASP A 154 18.42 -21.60 -3.05
N ALA A 155 19.41 -20.71 -3.14
CA ALA A 155 19.17 -19.27 -3.29
C ALA A 155 18.50 -18.94 -4.64
N LEU A 156 18.93 -19.59 -5.72
CA LEU A 156 18.32 -19.46 -7.05
C LEU A 156 16.90 -20.04 -7.12
N ARG A 157 16.60 -21.10 -6.34
CA ARG A 157 15.23 -21.61 -6.17
C ARG A 157 14.34 -20.60 -5.47
N LEU A 158 14.82 -20.00 -4.37
CA LEU A 158 14.09 -18.96 -3.65
C LEU A 158 13.77 -17.74 -4.56
N SER A 159 14.76 -17.24 -5.31
CA SER A 159 14.56 -16.10 -6.21
C SER A 159 13.75 -16.41 -7.48
N GLN A 160 13.45 -17.68 -7.77
CA GLN A 160 12.47 -18.10 -8.80
C GLN A 160 11.07 -18.31 -8.21
N ARG A 161 10.98 -18.78 -6.96
CA ARG A 161 9.73 -19.09 -6.27
C ARG A 161 9.02 -17.85 -5.70
N PHE A 162 9.77 -16.79 -5.39
CA PHE A 162 9.26 -15.56 -4.76
C PHE A 162 9.65 -14.30 -5.56
N GLN A 163 9.39 -14.34 -6.87
CA GLN A 163 9.37 -13.13 -7.73
C GLN A 163 8.13 -12.27 -7.45
#